data_AF-A0A511DNT7-F1
#
_entry.id   AF-A0A511DNT7-F1
#
_cell.length_a   1.000
_cell.length_b   1.000
_cell.length_c   1.000
_cell.angle_alpha   90.00
_cell.angle_beta   90.00
_cell.angle_gamma   90.00
#
_symmetry.space_group_name_H-M   'P 1'
#
loop_
_entity.id
_entity.type
_entity.pdbx_description
1 polymer ?
#
loop_
_entity_poly.entity_id
_entity_poly.type
_entity_poly.pdbx_seq_one_letter_code
_entity_poly.pdbx_strand_id
1 'polypeptide(L)'
;MEIGPERRRKPGRPSKGDRVFTGLRLPRQYRTAAEEIARRDGLDVNDVLTRLVGERLGLPVPDYCYPDSASDAQEELPLKAS
;
A
#
# COMPACT_ATOMS: atom_id res chain seq x y z
N MET A 1 18.83 -17.86 35.54
CA MET A 1 18.16 -17.73 34.23
C MET A 1 18.17 -16.26 33.88
N GLU A 2 19.11 -15.83 33.06
CA GLU A 2 19.18 -14.44 32.60
C GLU A 2 18.16 -14.25 31.47
N ILE A 3 17.26 -13.28 31.66
CA ILE A 3 16.17 -12.97 30.74
C ILE A 3 16.77 -12.05 29.68
N GLY A 4 17.01 -12.59 28.48
CA GLY A 4 17.56 -11.82 27.35
C GLY A 4 16.65 -10.64 26.96
N PRO A 5 17.21 -9.58 26.33
CA PRO A 5 16.47 -8.36 26.07
C PRO A 5 15.25 -8.63 25.18
N GLU A 6 14.09 -8.25 25.70
CA GLU A 6 12.78 -8.39 25.09
C GLU A 6 12.76 -7.62 23.76
N ARG A 7 12.70 -8.35 22.63
CA ARG A 7 12.63 -7.74 21.30
C ARG A 7 11.34 -6.93 21.19
N ARG A 8 11.44 -5.61 21.34
CA ARG A 8 10.33 -4.67 21.06
C ARG A 8 9.76 -4.98 19.67
N ARG A 9 8.54 -5.52 19.63
CA ARG A 9 7.82 -5.74 18.38
C ARG A 9 7.55 -4.38 17.76
N LYS A 10 7.84 -4.23 16.46
CA LYS A 10 7.49 -3.01 15.72
C LYS A 10 5.99 -2.76 15.85
N PRO A 11 5.53 -1.51 16.03
CA PRO A 11 4.12 -1.20 16.02
C PRO A 11 3.50 -1.71 14.72
N GLY A 12 2.37 -2.40 14.81
CA GLY A 12 1.66 -2.88 13.62
C GLY A 12 1.24 -1.71 12.72
N ARG A 13 0.96 -2.00 11.45
CA ARG A 13 0.38 -1.00 10.54
C ARG A 13 -0.93 -0.48 11.16
N PRO A 14 -1.16 0.85 11.20
CA PRO A 14 -2.41 1.40 11.70
C PRO A 14 -3.62 0.76 11.00
N SER A 15 -4.70 0.57 11.75
CA SER A 15 -5.96 0.09 11.17
C SER A 15 -6.42 1.07 10.10
N LYS A 16 -6.95 0.50 9.02
CA LYS A 16 -7.25 1.16 7.76
C LYS A 16 -8.66 1.82 7.79
N GLY A 17 -9.22 2.05 8.97
CA GLY A 17 -10.55 2.63 9.19
C GLY A 17 -11.69 1.62 9.18
N ASP A 18 -12.94 2.12 9.18
CA ASP A 18 -14.16 1.32 9.15
C ASP A 18 -14.35 0.65 7.76
N ARG A 19 -14.38 -0.69 7.72
CA ARG A 19 -14.44 -1.47 6.49
C ARG A 19 -15.14 -2.81 6.71
N VAL A 20 -15.83 -3.28 5.67
CA VAL A 20 -16.39 -4.64 5.60
C VAL A 20 -15.53 -5.51 4.68
N PHE A 21 -15.15 -6.69 5.15
CA PHE A 21 -14.45 -7.67 4.32
C PHE A 21 -15.37 -8.18 3.20
N THR A 22 -14.91 -8.09 1.96
CA THR A 22 -15.62 -8.61 0.79
C THR A 22 -14.77 -9.70 0.12
N GLY A 23 -15.09 -10.97 0.41
CA GLY A 23 -14.46 -12.11 -0.26
C GLY A 23 -15.08 -12.33 -1.63
N LEU A 24 -14.35 -12.06 -2.70
CA LEU A 24 -14.85 -12.19 -4.08
C LEU A 24 -13.84 -12.88 -4.99
N ARG A 25 -14.33 -13.48 -6.08
CA ARG A 25 -13.51 -14.10 -7.14
C ARG A 25 -13.56 -13.22 -8.38
N LEU A 26 -12.40 -12.76 -8.85
CA LEU A 26 -12.27 -11.98 -10.08
C LEU A 26 -11.85 -12.85 -11.25
N PRO A 27 -12.29 -12.55 -12.49
CA PRO A 27 -11.63 -13.02 -13.70
C PRO A 27 -10.12 -12.73 -13.64
N ARG A 28 -9.29 -13.69 -14.06
CA ARG A 28 -7.82 -13.60 -13.95
C ARG A 28 -7.26 -12.30 -14.53
N GLN A 29 -7.74 -11.92 -15.71
CA GLN A 29 -7.33 -10.70 -16.40
C GLN A 29 -7.53 -9.43 -15.57
N TYR A 30 -8.61 -9.34 -14.78
CA TYR A 30 -8.86 -8.16 -13.93
C TYR A 30 -7.92 -8.14 -12.73
N ARG A 31 -7.64 -9.32 -12.16
CA ARG A 31 -6.68 -9.44 -11.07
C ARG A 31 -5.28 -9.06 -11.53
N THR A 32 -4.83 -9.57 -12.68
CA THR A 32 -3.53 -9.24 -13.27
C THR A 32 -3.39 -7.74 -13.55
N ALA A 33 -4.40 -7.11 -14.16
CA ALA A 33 -4.37 -5.67 -14.40
C ALA A 33 -4.29 -4.85 -13.10
N ALA A 34 -5.02 -5.25 -12.06
CA ALA A 34 -4.94 -4.58 -10.76
C ALA A 34 -3.57 -4.77 -10.08
N GLU A 35 -2.94 -5.94 -10.24
CA GLU A 35 -1.57 -6.22 -9.75
C GLU A 35 -0.51 -5.38 -10.46
N GLU A 36 -0.65 -5.17 -11.77
CA GLU A 36 0.25 -4.31 -12.54
C GLU A 36 0.17 -2.85 -12.10
N ILE A 37 -1.05 -2.34 -11.89
CA ILE A 37 -1.27 -0.98 -11.36
C ILE A 37 -0.70 -0.87 -9.95
N ALA A 38 -0.98 -1.85 -9.08
CA ALA A 38 -0.48 -1.87 -7.71
C ALA A 38 1.05 -1.83 -7.67
N ARG A 39 1.72 -2.62 -8.52
CA ARG A 39 3.18 -2.61 -8.62
C ARG A 39 3.71 -1.27 -9.11
N ARG A 40 3.10 -0.67 -10.14
CA ARG A 40 3.53 0.62 -10.69
C ARG A 40 3.37 1.75 -9.68
N ASP A 41 2.25 1.75 -8.96
CA ASP A 41 1.87 2.82 -8.05
C ASP A 41 2.44 2.62 -6.62
N GLY A 42 3.10 1.49 -6.34
CA GLY A 42 3.60 1.16 -5.00
C GLY A 42 2.50 0.84 -3.99
N LEU A 43 1.36 0.34 -4.45
CA LEU A 43 0.14 0.14 -3.66
C LEU A 43 -0.18 -1.34 -3.43
N ASP A 44 -1.10 -1.61 -2.50
CA ASP A 44 -1.73 -2.92 -2.37
C ASP A 44 -2.83 -3.09 -3.45
N VAL A 45 -3.01 -4.31 -3.97
CA VAL A 45 -4.08 -4.61 -4.96
C VAL A 45 -5.47 -4.19 -4.45
N ASN A 46 -5.74 -4.38 -3.17
CA ASN A 46 -7.02 -3.99 -2.57
C ASN A 46 -7.22 -2.47 -2.55
N ASP A 47 -6.14 -1.70 -2.39
CA ASP A 47 -6.22 -0.23 -2.39
C ASP A 47 -6.50 0.26 -3.82
N VAL A 48 -5.88 -0.35 -4.83
CA VAL A 48 -6.18 -0.10 -6.25
C VAL A 48 -7.63 -0.43 -6.57
N LEU A 49 -8.13 -1.60 -6.15
CA LEU A 49 -9.53 -1.98 -6.37
C LEU A 49 -10.50 -1.01 -5.68
N THR A 50 -10.16 -0.57 -4.46
CA THR A 50 -10.95 0.42 -3.72
C THR A 50 -11.02 1.75 -4.48
N ARG A 51 -9.89 2.23 -5.02
CA ARG A 51 -9.84 3.44 -5.87
C ARG A 51 -10.74 3.30 -7.09
N LEU A 52 -10.57 2.22 -7.86
CA LEU A 52 -11.33 2.01 -9.10
C LEU A 52 -12.85 1.94 -8.85
N VAL A 53 -13.27 1.27 -7.78
CA VAL A 53 -14.69 1.20 -7.41
C VAL A 53 -15.20 2.57 -6.95
N GLY A 54 -14.46 3.27 -6.08
CA GLY A 54 -14.86 4.59 -5.59
C GLY A 54 -14.99 5.61 -6.71
N GLU A 55 -13.99 5.71 -7.59
CA GLU A 55 -14.00 6.60 -8.76
C GLU A 55 -15.17 6.29 -9.70
N ARG A 56 -15.42 5.00 -9.98
CA ARG A 56 -16.52 4.60 -10.86
C ARG A 56 -17.90 4.93 -10.29
N LEU A 57 -18.03 4.93 -8.98
CA LEU A 57 -19.27 5.25 -8.27
C LEU A 57 -19.40 6.73 -7.88
N GLY A 58 -18.36 7.55 -8.13
CA GLY A 58 -18.33 8.95 -7.68
C GLY A 58 -18.25 9.11 -6.16
N LEU A 59 -17.69 8.12 -5.45
CA LEU A 59 -17.52 8.13 -4.01
C LEU A 59 -16.12 8.64 -3.62
N PRO A 60 -15.95 9.26 -2.44
CA PRO A 60 -14.65 9.69 -1.96
C PRO A 60 -13.72 8.47 -1.80
N VAL A 61 -12.52 8.58 -2.37
CA VAL A 61 -11.46 7.57 -2.25
C VAL A 61 -10.46 8.03 -1.19
N PRO A 62 -10.08 7.18 -0.23
CA PRO A 62 -9.08 7.54 0.77
C PRO A 62 -7.68 7.76 0.17
N ASP A 63 -6.93 8.70 0.76
CA ASP A 63 -5.64 9.15 0.21
C ASP A 63 -4.59 8.04 0.04
N TYR A 64 -4.57 7.05 0.95
CA TYR A 64 -3.62 5.93 0.86
C TYR A 64 -3.85 5.01 -0.35
N CYS A 65 -4.94 5.21 -1.12
CA CYS A 65 -5.21 4.52 -2.37
C CYS A 65 -4.55 5.19 -3.59
N TYR A 66 -3.83 6.29 -3.40
CA TYR A 66 -3.08 7.00 -4.45
C TYR A 66 -1.58 6.75 -4.30
N PRO A 67 -0.82 6.75 -5.41
CA PRO A 67 0.63 6.57 -5.36
C PRO A 67 1.27 7.65 -4.49
N ASP A 68 2.22 7.23 -3.64
CA ASP A 68 3.05 8.19 -2.90
C ASP A 68 3.89 8.97 -3.92
N SER A 69 3.64 10.27 -4.01
CA SER A 69 4.36 11.20 -4.89
C SER A 69 5.85 11.35 -4.53
N ALA A 70 6.33 10.63 -3.51
CA ALA A 70 7.68 10.73 -2.96
C ALA A 70 8.71 9.79 -3.62
N SER A 71 8.30 8.93 -4.56
CA SER A 71 9.18 7.92 -5.16
C SER A 71 10.13 8.44 -6.25
N ASP A 72 10.00 9.70 -6.70
CA ASP A 72 10.92 10.35 -7.67
C ASP A 72 11.92 11.33 -7.03
N ALA A 73 11.90 11.52 -5.71
CA ALA A 73 12.82 12.44 -5.02
C ALA A 73 13.92 11.66 -4.27
N GLN A 74 14.70 10.86 -5.00
CA GLN A 74 15.92 10.28 -4.44
C GLN A 74 17.02 11.36 -4.45
N GLU A 75 17.20 12.10 -3.35
CA GLU A 75 18.32 13.02 -3.20
C GLU A 75 19.65 12.24 -3.19
N GLU A 76 20.55 12.54 -4.14
CA GLU A 76 21.90 12.00 -4.18
C GLU A 76 22.67 12.40 -2.91
N LEU A 77 22.97 11.43 -2.05
CA LEU A 77 23.86 11.63 -0.91
C LEU A 77 25.30 11.82 -1.41
N PRO A 78 26.01 12.89 -1.00
CA PRO A 78 27.39 13.08 -1.41
C PRO A 78 28.26 11.94 -0.89
N LEU A 79 28.91 11.22 -1.81
CA LEU A 79 29.97 10.28 -1.48
C LEU A 79 31.11 11.05 -0.81
N LYS A 80 31.29 10.85 0.49
CA LYS A 80 32.51 11.33 1.17
C LYS A 80 33.69 10.59 0.54
N ALA A 81 34.48 11.30 -0.26
CA ALA A 81 35.80 10.85 -0.65
C ALA A 81 36.64 10.72 0.63
N SER A 82 37.06 9.49 0.93
CA SER A 82 38.04 9.18 1.99
C SER A 82 39.45 9.48 1.53
#